data_AF-X0YTV5-F1
#
_entry.id   AF-X0YTV5-F1
#
_cell.length_a   1.000
_cell.length_b   1.000
_cell.length_c   1.000
_cell.angle_alpha   90.00
_cell.angle_beta   90.00
_cell.angle_gamma   90.00
#
_symmetry.space_group_name_H-M   'P 1'
#
loop_
_entity.id
_entity.type
_entity.pdbx_description
1 polymer ?
#
loop_
_entity_poly.entity_id
_entity_poly.type
_entity_poly.pdbx_seq_one_letter_code
_entity_poly.pdbx_strand_id
1 'polypeptide(L)' 'MDKFVIEGGFPLKGKVKVNGAKNATLPLMAAGLLTEGISRLENVPYLTDILTMTQVLEGLGVKV' A
#
# COMPACT_ATOMS: atom_id res chain seq x y z
N MET A 1 3.79 -2.97 -22.67
CA MET A 1 2.58 -2.20 -22.26
C MET A 1 1.57 -3.21 -21.78
N ASP A 2 1.33 -3.20 -20.48
CA ASP A 2 0.47 -4.21 -19.87
C ASP A 2 -0.99 -3.88 -20.19
N LYS A 3 -1.80 -4.93 -20.35
CA LYS A 3 -3.23 -4.79 -20.63
C LYS A 3 -4.01 -5.87 -19.88
N PHE A 4 -5.20 -5.50 -19.43
CA PHE A 4 -6.19 -6.46 -19.00
C PHE A 4 -7.05 -6.85 -20.21
N VAL A 5 -7.17 -8.15 -20.47
CA VAL A 5 -8.14 -8.71 -21.42
C VAL A 5 -9.20 -9.43 -20.59
N ILE A 6 -10.44 -8.96 -20.65
CA ILE A 6 -11.54 -9.46 -19.82
C ILE A 6 -12.58 -10.08 -20.73
N GLU A 7 -12.92 -11.35 -20.47
CA GLU A 7 -14.04 -12.04 -21.11
C GLU A 7 -15.30 -11.89 -20.25
N GLY A 8 -16.33 -11.25 -20.82
CA GLY A 8 -17.59 -10.99 -20.14
C GLY A 8 -18.56 -12.18 -20.15
N GLY A 9 -19.73 -12.00 -19.53
CA GLY A 9 -20.83 -12.98 -19.55
C GLY A 9 -20.93 -13.87 -18.30
N PHE A 10 -20.06 -13.68 -17.31
CA PHE A 10 -20.03 -14.48 -16.08
C PHE A 10 -20.41 -13.65 -14.85
N PRO A 11 -21.53 -13.93 -14.15
CA PRO A 11 -21.85 -13.24 -12.91
C PRO A 11 -20.85 -13.63 -11.81
N LEU A 12 -20.35 -12.63 -11.08
CA LEU A 12 -19.44 -12.87 -9.95
C LEU A 12 -20.21 -13.46 -8.75
N LYS A 13 -19.67 -14.51 -8.13
CA LYS A 13 -20.20 -15.11 -6.91
C LYS A 13 -19.06 -15.45 -5.95
N GLY A 14 -19.09 -14.89 -4.75
CA GLY A 14 -18.09 -15.15 -3.72
C GLY A 14 -17.85 -13.96 -2.80
N LYS A 15 -16.78 -14.04 -2.02
CA LYS A 15 -16.29 -12.96 -1.17
C LYS A 15 -14.78 -12.84 -1.39
N VAL A 16 -14.28 -11.60 -1.34
CA VAL A 16 -12.85 -11.31 -1.37
C VAL A 16 -12.49 -10.47 -0.17
N LYS A 17 -11.28 -10.65 0.36
CA LYS A 17 -10.73 -9.76 1.39
C LYS A 17 -10.08 -8.57 0.69
N VAL A 18 -10.42 -7.36 1.14
CA VAL A 18 -9.77 -6.14 0.68
C VAL A 18 -8.60 -5.80 1.59
N ASN A 19 -7.53 -5.26 1.02
CA ASN A 19 -6.43 -4.69 1.77
C ASN A 19 -6.81 -3.32 2.36
N GLY A 20 -5.95 -2.75 3.20
CA GLY A 20 -6.14 -1.42 3.75
C GLY A 20 -6.16 -0.31 2.71
N ALA A 21 -6.63 0.86 3.13
CA ALA A 21 -6.79 2.01 2.25
C ALA A 21 -5.46 2.73 2.04
N LYS A 22 -5.06 2.89 0.77
CA LYS A 22 -3.86 3.66 0.37
C LYS A 22 -3.78 5.03 1.06
N ASN A 23 -4.88 5.76 1.04
CA ASN A 23 -4.94 7.13 1.55
C ASN A 23 -4.89 7.21 3.08
N ALA A 24 -5.08 6.09 3.79
CA ALA A 24 -4.81 5.98 5.21
C ALA A 24 -3.35 5.57 5.45
N THR A 25 -2.83 4.63 4.66
CA THR A 25 -1.44 4.15 4.78
C THR A 25 -0.41 5.25 4.53
N LEU A 26 -0.54 6.04 3.45
CA LEU A 26 0.48 7.02 3.07
C LEU A 26 0.76 8.07 4.17
N PRO A 27 -0.25 8.73 4.78
CA PRO A 27 -0.02 9.63 5.90
C PRO A 27 0.56 8.92 7.13
N LEU A 28 0.16 7.68 7.41
CA LEU A 28 0.68 6.92 8.54
C LEU A 28 2.16 6.55 8.37
N MET A 29 2.60 6.25 7.13
CA MET A 29 4.02 6.05 6.80
C MET A 29 4.84 7.32 7.10
N ALA A 30 4.33 8.49 6.72
CA ALA A 30 4.97 9.76 7.04
C ALA A 30 4.94 10.07 8.55
N ALA A 31 3.83 9.75 9.23
CA ALA A 31 3.69 9.97 10.67
C ALA A 31 4.69 9.15 11.49
N GLY A 32 5.19 8.01 10.98
CA GLY A 32 6.26 7.24 11.62
C GLY A 32 7.53 8.06 11.88
N LEU A 33 7.80 9.08 11.05
CA LEU A 33 8.92 10.01 11.24
C LEU A 33 8.81 10.86 12.51
N LEU A 34 7.61 10.98 13.08
CA LEU A 34 7.34 11.77 14.28
C LEU A 34 7.50 10.96 15.56
N THR A 35 7.84 9.67 15.46
CA THR A 35 7.94 8.76 16.60
C THR A 35 9.36 8.20 16.74
N GLU A 36 9.80 7.98 17.97
CA GLU A 36 11.03 7.22 18.23
C GLU A 36 10.77 5.72 18.12
N GLY A 37 11.76 4.98 17.62
CA GLY A 37 11.70 3.51 17.53
C GLY A 37 11.05 2.99 16.25
N ILE A 38 10.35 1.85 16.36
CA ILE A 38 9.80 1.12 15.20
C ILE A 38 8.28 1.29 15.17
N SER A 39 7.76 1.91 14.11
CA SER A 39 6.33 1.93 13.82
C SER A 39 5.95 0.70 12.98
N ARG A 40 5.03 -0.14 13.47
CA ARG A 40 4.50 -1.29 12.72
C ARG A 40 3.15 -0.93 12.10
N LEU A 41 3.08 -0.96 10.77
CA LEU A 41 1.85 -0.74 10.01
C LEU A 41 1.31 -2.08 9.51
N GLU A 42 0.07 -2.39 9.85
CA GLU A 42 -0.61 -3.62 9.43
C GLU A 42 -1.66 -3.35 8.35
N ASN A 43 -2.01 -4.38 7.57
CA ASN A 43 -2.98 -4.29 6.48
C ASN A 43 -2.62 -3.25 5.39
N VAL A 44 -1.32 -3.02 5.17
CA VAL A 44 -0.82 -2.12 4.12
C VAL A 44 -1.10 -2.72 2.73
N PRO A 45 -1.74 -1.98 1.79
CA PRO A 45 -1.96 -2.47 0.44
C PRO A 45 -0.67 -2.49 -0.37
N TYR A 46 -0.48 -3.49 -1.23
CA TYR A 46 0.63 -3.52 -2.18
C TYR A 46 0.28 -2.73 -3.43
N LEU A 47 0.76 -1.48 -3.52
CA LEU A 47 0.52 -0.55 -4.62
C LEU A 47 1.80 0.20 -4.94
N THR A 48 1.95 0.65 -6.19
CA THR A 48 3.11 1.45 -6.62
C THR A 48 3.32 2.68 -5.74
N ASP A 49 2.25 3.39 -5.37
CA ASP A 49 2.36 4.57 -4.49
C ASP A 49 2.97 4.24 -3.12
N ILE A 50 2.69 3.04 -2.57
CA ILE A 50 3.28 2.59 -1.29
C ILE A 50 4.77 2.29 -1.47
N LEU A 51 5.15 1.62 -2.56
CA LEU A 51 6.55 1.35 -2.88
C LEU A 51 7.35 2.64 -3.11
N THR A 52 6.77 3.62 -3.81
CA THR A 52 7.38 4.94 -4.01
C THR A 52 7.57 5.65 -2.67
N MET A 53 6.57 5.60 -1.78
CA MET A 53 6.70 6.20 -0.44
C MET A 53 7.76 5.49 0.41
N THR A 54 7.89 4.17 0.32
CA THR A 54 8.99 3.42 0.93
C THR A 54 10.34 3.95 0.46
N GLN A 55 10.54 4.11 -0.85
CA GLN A 55 11.78 4.66 -1.42
C GLN A 55 12.06 6.09 -0.95
N VAL A 56 11.02 6.93 -0.81
CA VAL A 56 11.16 8.28 -0.27
C VAL A 56 11.64 8.24 1.18
N LEU A 57 11.06 7.38 2.02
CA LEU A 57 11.49 7.23 3.42
C LEU A 57 12.92 6.68 3.52
N GLU A 58 13.27 5.69 2.69
CA GLU A 58 14.64 5.16 2.59
C GLU A 58 15.64 6.26 2.16
N GLY A 59 15.25 7.11 1.20
CA GLY A 59 16.04 8.27 0.78
C GLY A 59 16.24 9.33 1.87
N LEU A 60 15.35 9.38 2.87
CA LEU A 60 15.51 10.20 4.09
C LEU A 60 16.33 9.51 5.18
N GLY A 61 16.86 8.31 4.92
CA GLY A 61 17.68 7.54 5.86
C GLY A 61 16.89 6.64 6.80
N VAL A 62 15.58 6.47 6.60
CA VAL A 62 14.75 5.56 7.38
C VAL A 62 14.92 4.13 6.87
N LYS A 63 15.07 3.17 7.79
CA LYS A 63 14.96 1.75 7.44
C LYS A 63 13.49 1.33 7.47
N VAL A 64 12.94 0.98 6.31
CA VAL A 64 11.54 0.54 6.14
C VAL A 64 11.47 -0.99 6.03
#